data_AF-A0A3B3S7Z6-F1
#
_entry.id   AF-A0A3B3S7Z6-F1
#
_cell.length_a   1.000
_cell.length_b   1.000
_cell.length_c   1.000
_cell.angle_alpha   90.00
_cell.angle_beta   90.00
_cell.angle_gamma   90.00
#
_symmetry.space_group_name_H-M   'P 1'
#
loop_
_entity.id
_entity.type
_entity.pdbx_description
1 polymer ?
#
loop_
_entity_poly.entity_id
_entity_poly.type
_entity_poly.pdbx_seq_one_letter_code
_entity_poly.pdbx_strand_id
1 'polypeptide(L)'
;MDQLAQPKPNRLKYPDRSVYWLDELPLASKGSTTTFRSPAWQVTAATLQASPSERVCHLAIPRPPTVGWQPDRPLLATPKSDHPEHQQDRPVLWAVPKSALCGAPSERIQVLAQPKQRRALFEGHDPYRVSPAALYGTASLRLLQLSAPLPRKCKNK
;
A
#
# COMPACT_ATOMS: atom_id res chain seq x y z
N MET A 1 56.28 44.78 -13.74
CA MET A 1 54.98 45.48 -13.58
C MET A 1 53.91 44.39 -13.62
N ASP A 2 53.77 43.66 -12.52
CA ASP A 2 52.92 42.47 -12.48
C ASP A 2 51.65 42.81 -11.71
N GLN A 3 50.58 43.05 -12.45
CA GLN A 3 49.25 43.23 -11.88
C GLN A 3 48.77 41.88 -11.34
N LEU A 4 48.71 41.73 -10.01
CA LEU A 4 48.01 40.60 -9.42
C LEU A 4 46.50 40.73 -9.64
N ALA A 5 45.87 39.61 -9.99
CA ALA A 5 44.45 39.49 -10.24
C ALA A 5 43.62 39.89 -9.01
N GLN A 6 42.61 40.73 -9.22
CA GLN A 6 41.68 41.16 -8.18
C GLN A 6 40.70 40.03 -7.80
N PRO A 7 40.30 39.93 -6.53
CA PRO A 7 39.32 38.92 -6.09
C PRO A 7 37.95 39.16 -6.73
N LYS A 8 37.26 38.08 -7.08
CA LYS A 8 35.93 38.14 -7.69
C LYS A 8 34.91 38.74 -6.71
N PRO A 9 34.05 39.67 -7.15
CA PRO A 9 33.04 40.26 -6.28
C PRO A 9 32.01 39.21 -5.85
N ASN A 10 31.73 39.19 -4.55
CA ASN A 10 30.83 38.23 -3.93
C ASN A 10 29.37 38.57 -4.28
N ARG A 11 28.67 37.67 -4.99
CA ARG A 11 27.25 37.81 -5.37
C ARG A 11 26.33 36.98 -4.47
N LEU A 12 26.73 36.70 -3.23
CA LEU A 12 25.88 36.02 -2.26
C LEU A 12 24.79 36.99 -1.77
N LYS A 13 23.53 36.68 -2.08
CA LYS A 13 22.35 37.53 -1.82
C LYS A 13 21.83 37.48 -0.37
N TYR A 14 22.56 36.84 0.54
CA TYR A 14 22.16 36.65 1.94
C TYR A 14 23.41 36.74 2.84
N PRO A 15 23.58 37.83 3.62
CA PRO A 15 24.70 37.98 4.55
C PRO A 15 24.49 37.30 5.91
N ASP A 16 23.35 36.62 6.14
CA ASP A 16 22.93 36.29 7.51
C ASP A 16 23.09 34.82 7.90
N ARG A 17 23.93 34.04 7.22
CA ARG A 17 24.39 32.75 7.78
C ARG A 17 25.56 32.99 8.73
N SER A 18 25.25 33.62 9.86
CA SER A 18 26.14 33.71 11.01
C SER A 18 26.45 32.31 11.53
N VAL A 19 27.73 31.94 11.49
CA VAL A 19 28.33 30.77 12.13
C VAL A 19 28.77 31.20 13.53
N TYR A 20 27.88 31.21 14.52
CA TYR A 20 28.25 31.37 15.93
C TYR A 20 27.30 30.58 16.85
N TRP A 21 27.88 30.20 17.99
CA TRP A 21 27.48 29.21 18.98
C TRP A 21 26.13 29.49 19.64
N LEU A 22 25.35 28.43 19.86
CA LEU A 22 24.10 28.44 20.61
C LEU A 22 24.40 28.75 22.09
N ASP A 23 24.05 29.95 22.54
CA ASP A 23 23.91 30.25 23.98
C ASP A 23 22.60 31.00 24.31
N GLU A 24 21.64 31.04 23.39
CA GLU A 24 20.32 31.61 23.64
C GLU A 24 19.26 30.62 23.14
N LEU A 25 18.52 30.04 24.09
CA LEU A 25 17.35 29.20 23.81
C LEU A 25 16.25 30.07 23.19
N PRO A 26 15.60 29.65 22.09
CA PRO A 26 14.57 30.47 21.47
C PRO A 26 13.38 30.63 22.42
N LEU A 27 12.98 31.89 22.61
CA LEU A 27 11.81 32.28 23.37
C LEU A 27 10.59 31.47 22.91
N ALA A 28 9.88 30.87 23.87
CA ALA A 28 8.74 29.99 23.64
C ALA A 28 7.72 30.62 22.66
N SER A 29 7.69 30.09 21.45
CA SER A 29 6.70 30.42 20.43
C SER A 29 5.32 29.96 20.88
N LYS A 30 4.47 30.89 21.32
CA LYS A 30 3.05 30.65 21.55
C LYS A 30 2.34 30.64 20.21
N GLY A 31 2.18 29.47 19.60
CA GLY A 31 1.53 29.40 18.29
C GLY A 31 1.19 27.99 17.81
N SER A 32 -0.11 27.69 17.91
CA SER A 32 -0.88 26.74 17.12
C SER A 32 -0.60 25.24 17.28
N THR A 33 -1.38 24.67 18.19
CA THR A 33 -1.84 23.27 18.20
C THR A 33 -2.28 22.83 16.80
N THR A 34 -1.38 22.20 16.04
CA THR A 34 -1.77 21.43 14.86
C THR A 34 -2.00 19.99 15.29
N THR A 35 -3.28 19.64 15.44
CA THR A 35 -3.73 18.28 15.78
C THR A 35 -3.19 17.30 14.75
N PHE A 36 -2.33 16.40 15.21
CA PHE A 36 -1.90 15.21 14.48
C PHE A 36 -3.14 14.42 14.03
N ARG A 37 -3.41 14.39 12.73
CA ARG A 37 -4.34 13.42 12.15
C ARG A 37 -3.50 12.27 11.59
N SER A 38 -3.55 11.14 12.28
CA SER A 38 -3.33 9.83 11.67
C SER A 38 -4.12 9.73 10.36
N PRO A 39 -3.71 8.86 9.40
CA PRO A 39 -4.51 8.61 8.20
C PRO A 39 -5.87 8.03 8.63
N ALA A 40 -6.80 8.94 8.88
CA ALA A 40 -8.16 8.62 9.24
C ALA A 40 -8.81 8.20 7.94
N TRP A 41 -9.01 6.90 7.77
CA TRP A 41 -9.96 6.40 6.80
C TRP A 41 -11.28 7.12 7.06
N GLN A 42 -11.79 7.83 6.06
CA GLN A 42 -13.06 8.54 6.19
C GLN A 42 -14.17 7.49 6.27
N VAL A 43 -14.69 7.30 7.47
CA VAL A 43 -15.81 6.39 7.75
C VAL A 43 -17.10 7.21 7.61
N THR A 44 -18.13 6.67 6.96
CA THR A 44 -19.43 7.36 6.83
C THR A 44 -20.12 7.49 8.19
N ALA A 45 -21.00 8.48 8.35
CA ALA A 45 -21.80 8.64 9.58
C ALA A 45 -22.64 7.38 9.89
N ALA A 46 -23.13 6.68 8.86
CA ALA A 46 -23.88 5.44 9.00
C ALA A 46 -23.04 4.31 9.62
N THR A 47 -21.78 4.18 9.22
CA THR A 47 -20.84 3.20 9.79
C THR A 47 -20.46 3.49 11.25
N LEU A 48 -20.47 4.76 11.69
CA LEU A 48 -20.27 5.10 13.10
C LEU A 48 -21.48 4.77 13.98
N GLN A 49 -22.68 4.72 13.38
CA GLN A 49 -23.94 4.37 14.05
C GLN A 49 -24.34 2.91 13.86
N ALA A 50 -23.57 2.14 13.09
CA ALA A 50 -23.87 0.74 12.82
C ALA A 50 -23.64 -0.09 14.08
N SER A 51 -24.71 -0.70 14.61
CA SER A 51 -24.60 -1.71 15.66
C SER A 51 -24.53 -3.11 15.04
N PRO A 52 -23.60 -3.97 15.50
CA PRO A 52 -23.57 -5.36 15.07
C PRO A 52 -24.85 -6.09 15.52
N SER A 53 -25.27 -7.09 14.75
CA SER A 53 -26.42 -7.91 15.13
C SER A 53 -26.12 -8.77 16.36
N GLU A 54 -27.15 -9.15 17.09
CA GLU A 54 -27.03 -10.01 18.29
C GLU A 54 -26.27 -11.30 17.98
N ARG A 55 -26.51 -11.90 16.81
CA ARG A 55 -25.76 -13.06 16.32
C ARG A 55 -24.27 -12.78 16.18
N VAL A 56 -23.88 -11.63 15.63
CA VAL A 56 -22.47 -11.24 15.49
C VAL A 56 -21.83 -11.03 16.86
N CYS A 57 -22.54 -10.40 17.79
CA CYS A 57 -22.09 -10.24 19.17
C CYS A 57 -21.85 -11.61 19.84
N HIS A 58 -22.75 -12.58 19.67
CA HIS A 58 -22.57 -13.93 20.21
C HIS A 58 -21.40 -14.69 19.59
N LEU A 59 -21.18 -14.55 18.28
CA LEU A 59 -20.06 -15.19 17.59
C LEU A 59 -18.69 -14.60 17.97
N ALA A 60 -18.67 -13.33 18.39
CA ALA A 60 -17.45 -12.66 18.84
C ALA A 60 -16.99 -13.10 20.24
N ILE A 61 -17.85 -13.78 21.01
CA ILE A 61 -17.48 -14.33 22.32
C ILE A 61 -16.51 -15.51 22.08
N PRO A 62 -15.27 -15.45 22.61
CA PRO A 62 -14.33 -16.56 22.46
C PRO A 62 -14.88 -17.80 23.17
N ARG A 63 -14.59 -18.98 22.63
CA ARG A 63 -14.99 -20.23 23.28
C ARG A 63 -14.29 -20.34 24.64
N PRO A 64 -15.01 -20.69 25.73
CA PRO A 64 -14.37 -20.94 27.00
C PRO A 64 -13.43 -22.14 26.86
N PRO A 65 -12.32 -22.16 27.61
CA PRO A 65 -11.41 -23.29 27.59
C PRO A 65 -12.10 -24.56 28.15
N THR A 66 -11.66 -25.73 27.70
CA THR A 66 -12.21 -27.03 28.12
C THR A 66 -12.13 -27.21 29.63
N VAL A 67 -13.08 -27.94 30.22
CA VAL A 67 -13.07 -28.30 31.64
C VAL A 67 -11.71 -28.90 32.03
N GLY A 68 -11.06 -28.30 33.03
CA GLY A 68 -9.73 -28.72 33.50
C GLY A 68 -8.55 -28.04 32.82
N TRP A 69 -8.77 -27.15 31.84
CA TRP A 69 -7.71 -26.30 31.31
C TRP A 69 -7.24 -25.32 32.40
N GLN A 70 -5.97 -25.40 32.75
CA GLN A 70 -5.26 -24.41 33.54
C GLN A 70 -4.23 -23.78 32.62
N PRO A 71 -4.02 -22.46 32.66
CA PRO A 71 -2.86 -21.89 32.00
C PRO A 71 -1.62 -22.51 32.64
N ASP A 72 -0.65 -22.97 31.84
CA ASP A 72 0.60 -23.60 32.32
C ASP A 72 1.40 -22.70 33.29
N ARG A 73 1.02 -21.42 33.38
CA ARG A 73 1.58 -20.41 34.25
C ARG A 73 0.44 -19.56 34.83
N PRO A 74 0.42 -19.24 36.14
CA PRO A 74 -0.49 -18.23 36.66
C PRO A 74 -0.33 -16.93 35.86
N LEU A 75 -1.41 -16.16 35.70
CA LEU A 75 -1.43 -14.84 35.04
C LEU A 75 -0.50 -13.85 35.79
N LEU A 76 0.81 -14.03 35.66
CA LEU A 76 1.87 -13.18 36.18
C LEU A 76 2.07 -11.94 35.28
N ALA A 77 1.41 -11.93 34.14
CA ALA A 77 1.48 -10.86 33.16
C ALA A 77 0.35 -9.85 33.36
N THR A 78 0.20 -9.32 34.57
CA THR A 78 -0.31 -7.95 34.65
C THR A 78 0.77 -7.07 34.03
N PRO A 79 0.46 -6.29 32.97
CA PRO A 79 1.43 -5.35 32.46
C PRO A 79 1.84 -4.44 33.62
N LYS A 80 3.15 -4.22 33.76
CA LYS A 80 3.65 -3.27 34.75
C LYS A 80 3.06 -1.89 34.43
N SER A 81 2.70 -1.14 35.47
CA SER A 81 2.34 0.26 35.30
C SER A 81 3.50 1.00 34.62
N ASP A 82 3.19 1.86 33.67
CA ASP A 82 4.19 2.72 33.05
C ASP A 82 4.91 3.54 34.13
N HIS A 83 6.22 3.73 33.96
CA HIS A 83 7.00 4.54 34.89
C HIS A 83 6.45 5.99 34.89
N PRO A 84 6.41 6.70 36.04
CA PRO A 84 5.88 8.07 36.10
C PRO A 84 6.59 9.06 35.15
N GLU A 85 7.85 8.79 34.81
CA GLU A 85 8.63 9.59 33.84
C GLU A 85 8.65 8.98 32.43
N HIS A 86 7.90 7.90 32.18
CA HIS A 86 7.79 7.33 30.84
C HIS A 86 7.10 8.35 29.91
N GLN A 87 7.87 8.91 29.00
CA GLN A 87 7.35 9.68 27.89
C GLN A 87 7.22 8.75 26.69
N GLN A 88 6.05 8.76 26.05
CA GLN A 88 5.84 8.08 24.78
C GLN A 88 6.88 8.57 23.76
N ASP A 89 7.18 7.74 22.75
CA ASP A 89 8.16 8.06 21.72
C ASP A 89 8.00 9.49 21.23
N ARG A 90 9.11 10.24 21.20
CA ARG A 90 9.15 11.56 20.56
C ARG A 90 8.54 11.41 19.16
N PRO A 91 7.56 12.23 18.78
CA PRO A 91 6.98 12.13 17.45
C PRO A 91 8.12 12.22 16.43
N VAL A 92 8.22 11.23 15.54
CA VAL A 92 9.28 11.10 14.50
C VAL A 92 9.21 12.25 13.46
N LEU A 93 8.33 13.22 13.67
CA LEU A 93 8.01 14.31 12.78
C LEU A 93 9.15 15.35 12.77
N TRP A 94 10.14 15.15 11.92
CA TRP A 94 10.85 16.29 11.36
C TRP A 94 9.85 17.09 10.52
N ALA A 95 9.78 18.40 10.77
CA ALA A 95 8.89 19.27 10.02
C ALA A 95 9.26 19.22 8.53
N VAL A 96 8.34 18.74 7.69
CA VAL A 96 8.53 18.73 6.24
C VAL A 96 8.35 20.17 5.72
N PRO A 97 9.31 20.73 4.97
CA PRO A 97 9.15 22.08 4.43
C PRO A 97 8.04 22.12 3.39
N LYS A 98 7.34 23.27 3.27
CA LYS A 98 6.24 23.46 2.31
C LYS A 98 6.66 23.19 0.86
N SER A 99 7.92 23.43 0.52
CA SER A 99 8.47 23.13 -0.81
C SER A 99 8.42 21.64 -1.16
N ALA A 100 8.61 20.76 -0.18
CA ALA A 100 8.51 19.32 -0.37
C ALA A 100 7.05 18.84 -0.44
N LEU A 101 6.14 19.50 0.29
CA LEU A 101 4.69 19.19 0.24
C LEU A 101 4.03 19.67 -1.06
N CYS A 102 4.50 20.78 -1.63
CA CYS A 102 3.91 21.42 -2.82
C CYS A 102 4.75 21.21 -4.10
N GLY A 103 5.78 20.37 -4.06
CA GLY A 103 6.64 20.11 -5.20
C GLY A 103 5.89 19.36 -6.30
N ALA A 104 5.74 19.96 -7.48
CA ALA A 104 5.18 19.29 -8.64
C ALA A 104 6.16 18.24 -9.19
N PRO A 105 5.69 17.04 -9.58
CA PRO A 105 6.56 16.02 -10.16
C PRO A 105 7.07 16.45 -11.53
N SER A 106 8.34 16.14 -11.82
CA SER A 106 8.93 16.35 -13.16
C SER A 106 8.17 15.55 -14.23
N GLU A 107 8.23 16.02 -15.46
CA GLU A 107 7.58 15.35 -16.62
C GLU A 107 7.98 13.86 -16.71
N ARG A 108 9.26 13.55 -16.52
CA ARG A 108 9.75 12.16 -16.49
C ARG A 108 9.07 11.32 -15.40
N ILE A 109 8.88 11.87 -14.21
CA ILE A 109 8.18 11.17 -13.12
C ILE A 109 6.72 10.92 -13.49
N GLN A 110 6.06 11.90 -14.13
CA GLN A 110 4.69 11.74 -14.60
C GLN A 110 4.56 10.64 -15.65
N VAL A 111 5.50 10.54 -16.59
CA VAL A 111 5.55 9.47 -17.60
C VAL A 111 5.77 8.10 -16.94
N LEU A 112 6.70 8.01 -15.99
CA LEU A 112 7.00 6.75 -15.29
C LEU A 112 5.87 6.29 -14.36
N ALA A 113 5.07 7.23 -13.85
CA ALA A 113 3.92 6.93 -13.01
C ALA A 113 2.76 6.31 -13.81
N GLN A 114 2.74 6.42 -15.14
CA GLN A 114 1.70 5.80 -15.96
C GLN A 114 1.82 4.26 -15.90
N PRO A 115 0.69 3.53 -15.74
CA PRO A 115 0.72 2.08 -15.72
C PRO A 115 1.16 1.52 -17.08
N LYS A 116 2.00 0.48 -17.06
CA LYS A 116 2.41 -0.22 -18.28
C LYS A 116 1.21 -0.98 -18.86
N GLN A 117 0.69 -0.53 -19.99
CA GLN A 117 -0.36 -1.26 -20.70
C GLN A 117 0.17 -2.60 -21.22
N ARG A 118 -0.50 -3.70 -20.83
CA ARG A 118 -0.24 -5.05 -21.34
C ARG A 118 -1.41 -5.44 -22.24
N ARG A 119 -1.12 -5.90 -23.46
CA ARG A 119 -2.13 -6.48 -24.35
C ARG A 119 -2.50 -7.88 -23.85
N ALA A 120 -3.77 -8.25 -23.96
CA ALA A 120 -4.20 -9.59 -23.61
C ALA A 120 -3.61 -10.61 -24.62
N LEU A 121 -3.25 -11.80 -24.15
CA LEU A 121 -2.63 -12.86 -24.99
C LEU A 121 -3.47 -13.23 -26.23
N PHE A 122 -4.79 -12.96 -26.20
CA PHE A 122 -5.74 -13.29 -27.26
C PHE A 122 -6.49 -12.07 -27.79
N GLU A 123 -5.95 -10.86 -27.61
CA GLU A 123 -6.59 -9.64 -28.11
C GLU A 123 -6.67 -9.68 -29.65
N GLY A 124 -7.90 -9.77 -30.18
CA GLY A 124 -8.16 -9.92 -31.61
C GLY A 124 -8.26 -11.37 -32.14
N HIS A 125 -8.30 -12.38 -31.27
CA HIS A 125 -8.52 -13.77 -31.67
C HIS A 125 -10.01 -14.14 -31.67
N ASP A 126 -10.51 -14.60 -32.81
CA ASP A 126 -11.84 -15.21 -32.93
C ASP A 126 -11.76 -16.70 -32.57
N PRO A 127 -12.41 -17.16 -31.47
CA PRO A 127 -12.32 -18.54 -31.00
C PRO A 127 -12.94 -19.55 -31.96
N TYR A 128 -13.77 -19.12 -32.92
CA TYR A 128 -14.40 -20.01 -33.90
C TYR A 128 -13.67 -20.03 -35.24
N ARG A 129 -12.61 -19.23 -35.39
CA ARG A 129 -11.83 -19.18 -36.63
C ARG A 129 -10.88 -20.37 -36.71
N VAL A 130 -11.24 -21.36 -37.50
CA VAL A 130 -10.42 -22.54 -37.79
C VAL A 130 -9.45 -22.25 -38.93
N SER A 131 -8.20 -22.71 -38.83
CA SER A 131 -7.22 -22.57 -39.93
C SER A 131 -7.55 -23.54 -41.07
N PRO A 132 -7.21 -23.22 -42.34
CA PRO A 132 -7.43 -24.13 -43.46
C PRO A 132 -6.78 -25.51 -43.25
N ALA A 133 -5.58 -25.54 -42.66
CA ALA A 133 -4.89 -26.79 -42.35
C ALA A 133 -5.65 -27.67 -41.34
N ALA A 134 -6.31 -27.06 -40.36
CA ALA A 134 -7.15 -27.79 -39.41
C ALA A 134 -8.47 -28.23 -40.04
N LEU A 135 -9.05 -27.43 -40.93
CA LEU A 135 -10.31 -27.75 -41.63
C LEU A 135 -10.14 -28.94 -42.59
N TYR A 136 -9.05 -28.95 -43.36
CA TYR A 136 -8.73 -30.03 -44.30
C TYR A 136 -7.86 -31.14 -43.68
N GLY A 137 -7.61 -31.10 -42.38
CA GLY A 137 -6.79 -32.08 -41.68
C GLY A 137 -7.50 -33.43 -41.59
N THR A 138 -6.82 -34.50 -42.01
CA THR A 138 -7.34 -35.86 -41.91
C THR A 138 -7.18 -36.40 -40.48
N ALA A 139 -8.27 -36.90 -39.90
CA ALA A 139 -8.21 -37.53 -38.58
C ALA A 139 -7.41 -38.84 -38.60
N SER A 140 -6.78 -39.19 -37.47
CA SER A 140 -6.07 -40.46 -37.34
C SER A 140 -7.04 -41.65 -37.34
N LEU A 141 -6.56 -42.83 -37.75
CA LEU A 141 -7.35 -44.07 -37.75
C LEU A 141 -7.99 -44.35 -36.38
N ARG A 142 -7.26 -44.08 -35.28
CA ARG A 142 -7.78 -44.27 -33.93
C ARG A 142 -8.92 -43.32 -33.59
N LEU A 143 -8.83 -42.05 -34.00
CA LEU A 143 -9.89 -41.07 -33.81
C LEU A 143 -11.14 -41.43 -34.62
N LEU A 144 -10.97 -41.89 -35.87
CA LEU A 144 -12.08 -42.39 -36.68
C LEU A 144 -12.79 -43.56 -36.00
N GLN A 145 -12.02 -44.52 -35.47
CA GLN A 145 -12.59 -45.66 -34.73
C GLN A 145 -13.35 -45.23 -33.48
N LEU A 146 -12.85 -44.25 -32.73
CA LEU A 146 -13.51 -43.72 -31.53
C LEU A 146 -14.74 -42.86 -31.87
N SER A 147 -14.73 -42.19 -33.02
CA SER A 147 -15.86 -41.39 -33.49
C SER A 147 -17.04 -42.24 -33.96
N ALA A 148 -16.82 -43.53 -34.24
CA ALA A 148 -17.87 -44.45 -34.62
C ALA A 148 -18.89 -44.61 -33.46
N PRO A 149 -20.19 -44.60 -33.76
CA PRO A 149 -21.21 -44.77 -32.73
C PRO A 149 -21.09 -46.15 -32.08
N LEU A 150 -21.37 -46.20 -30.77
CA LEU A 150 -21.42 -47.48 -30.05
C LEU A 150 -22.46 -48.40 -30.70
N PRO A 151 -22.18 -49.71 -30.88
CA PRO A 151 -23.08 -50.63 -31.58
C PRO A 151 -24.50 -50.64 -31.03
N ARG A 152 -24.63 -50.53 -29.71
CA ARG A 152 -25.92 -50.47 -29.00
C ARG A 152 -26.73 -49.19 -29.22
N LYS A 153 -26.14 -48.15 -29.82
CA LYS A 153 -26.79 -46.86 -30.15
C LYS A 153 -27.11 -46.72 -31.64
N CYS A 154 -26.65 -47.66 -32.47
CA CYS A 154 -27.06 -47.72 -33.87
C CYS A 154 -28.50 -48.24 -33.94
N LYS A 155 -29.43 -47.45 -34.46
CA LYS A 155 -30.77 -47.93 -34.83
C LYS A 155 -30.64 -48.60 -36.19
N ASN A 156 -31.04 -49.86 -36.30
CA ASN A 156 -31.14 -50.53 -37.59
C ASN A 156 -32.22 -49.81 -38.41
N LYS A 157 -31.88 -49.47 -39.66
CA LYS A 157 -32.82 -48.95 -40.65
C LYS A 157 -33.68 -50.08 -41.22
#